data_AF-A0A131ZSM6-F1
#
_entry.id   AF-A0A131ZSM6-F1
#
_cell.length_a   1.000
_cell.length_b   1.000
_cell.length_c   1.000
_cell.angle_alpha   90.00
_cell.angle_beta   90.00
_cell.angle_gamma   90.00
#
_symmetry.space_group_name_H-M   'P 1'
#
loop_
_entity.id
_entity.type
_entity.pdbx_description
1 polymer ?
#
loop_
_entity_poly.entity_id
_entity_poly.type
_entity_poly.pdbx_seq_one_letter_code
_entity_poly.pdbx_strand_id
1 'polypeptide(L)'
;MAAFASLPVICFAYQTHEIVLPVYSCLSKPRAKNFIKSTFFSLVILIIIYMLGGTYGYLTFGDNVRADIIQMYDARDPVVATGIIALIIKMISTYVPIMFCALDGLYAEWMRLTTEQYIKGERCRRIIATTFWNLLVLILAIVTPNITIAIETLGSLAACNVFVFPGICMISLASRHLNGYYYKIQNERRLLKELEGTRKWSIIWYLLRSYGLFIILFGCGMFILVCIQVGIDITSTIEEILEKRRHFNQLESHTNVTGLLQTESICL
;
A
#
# COMPACT_ATOMS: atom_id res chain seq x y z
N MET A 1 -14.05 -16.44 -5.84
CA MET A 1 -13.55 -15.19 -6.46
C MET A 1 -13.49 -14.03 -5.45
N ALA A 2 -14.48 -13.87 -4.56
CA ALA A 2 -14.50 -12.80 -3.55
C ALA A 2 -13.25 -12.70 -2.65
N ALA A 3 -12.67 -13.83 -2.22
CA ALA A 3 -11.47 -13.81 -1.37
C ALA A 3 -10.28 -13.13 -2.06
N PHE A 4 -10.08 -13.37 -3.36
CA PHE A 4 -8.98 -12.77 -4.13
C PHE A 4 -9.16 -11.27 -4.35
N ALA A 5 -10.41 -10.80 -4.45
CA ALA A 5 -10.74 -9.38 -4.58
C ALA A 5 -10.32 -8.54 -3.37
N SER A 6 -10.40 -9.11 -2.17
CA SER A 6 -10.03 -8.41 -0.94
C SER A 6 -8.53 -8.37 -0.66
N LEU A 7 -7.72 -9.16 -1.36
CA LEU A 7 -6.29 -9.29 -1.08
C LEU A 7 -5.49 -7.98 -1.19
N PRO A 8 -5.71 -7.11 -2.18
CA PRO A 8 -4.98 -5.84 -2.29
C PRO A 8 -5.27 -4.93 -1.09
N VAL A 9 -6.55 -4.87 -0.70
CA VAL A 9 -7.02 -4.07 0.44
C VAL A 9 -6.39 -4.58 1.73
N ILE A 10 -6.31 -5.90 1.91
CA ILE A 10 -5.65 -6.51 3.08
C ILE A 10 -4.15 -6.20 3.06
N CYS A 11 -3.46 -6.38 1.92
CA CYS A 11 -2.03 -6.09 1.81
C CYS A 11 -1.73 -4.63 2.14
N PHE A 12 -2.55 -3.71 1.62
CA PHE A 12 -2.44 -2.28 1.92
C PHE A 12 -2.69 -1.99 3.41
N ALA A 13 -3.73 -2.58 4.00
CA ALA A 13 -4.13 -2.32 5.38
C ALA A 13 -3.12 -2.82 6.43
N TYR A 14 -2.37 -3.89 6.11
CA TYR A 14 -1.37 -4.49 6.98
C TYR A 14 0.09 -4.15 6.58
N GLN A 15 0.27 -3.23 5.64
CA GLN A 15 1.56 -2.68 5.25
C GLN A 15 2.12 -1.79 6.39
N THR A 16 2.85 -2.38 7.33
CA THR A 16 3.44 -1.63 8.47
C THR A 16 4.97 -1.65 8.50
N HIS A 17 5.64 -2.31 7.56
CA HIS A 17 7.09 -2.48 7.63
C HIS A 17 7.89 -1.21 7.32
N GLU A 18 7.31 -0.23 6.63
CA GLU A 18 8.00 1.05 6.34
C GLU A 18 8.32 1.87 7.59
N ILE A 19 7.47 1.77 8.61
CA ILE A 19 7.66 2.50 9.88
C ILE A 19 8.48 1.70 10.90
N VAL A 20 8.93 0.50 10.53
CA VAL A 20 9.59 -0.42 11.46
C VAL A 20 10.91 0.15 11.99
N LEU A 21 11.67 0.83 11.12
CA LEU A 21 12.99 1.39 11.43
C LEU A 21 12.92 2.53 12.47
N PRO A 22 12.10 3.59 12.27
CA PRO A 22 11.98 4.63 13.28
C PRO A 22 11.37 4.10 14.58
N VAL A 23 10.38 3.20 14.52
CA VAL A 23 9.79 2.58 15.72
C VAL A 23 10.83 1.77 16.51
N TYR A 24 11.69 1.02 15.80
CA TYR A 24 12.79 0.28 16.43
C TYR A 24 13.80 1.22 17.12
N SER A 25 14.13 2.34 16.47
CA SER A 25 15.03 3.37 17.03
C SER A 25 14.49 4.02 18.29
N CYS A 26 13.17 4.21 18.38
CA CYS A 26 12.50 4.77 19.56
C CYS A 26 12.32 3.77 20.71
N LEU A 27 12.67 2.48 20.53
CA LEU A 27 12.47 1.47 21.56
C LEU A 27 13.49 1.62 22.69
N SER A 28 13.01 1.81 23.92
CA SER A 28 13.86 1.98 25.12
C SER A 28 14.91 0.86 25.31
N LYS A 29 14.59 -0.38 24.91
CA LYS A 29 15.52 -1.52 24.94
C LYS A 29 15.55 -2.20 23.57
N PRO A 30 16.40 -1.75 22.62
CA PRO A 30 16.44 -2.21 21.24
C PRO A 30 17.08 -3.62 21.16
N ARG A 31 16.30 -4.63 21.52
CA ARG A 31 16.64 -6.05 21.38
C ARG A 31 15.63 -6.71 20.46
N ALA A 32 16.10 -7.56 19.55
CA ALA A 32 15.24 -8.29 18.61
C ALA A 32 14.07 -9.02 19.30
N LYS A 33 14.34 -9.68 20.45
CA LYS A 33 13.30 -10.36 21.24
C LYS A 33 12.20 -9.42 21.74
N ASN A 34 12.59 -8.23 22.22
CA ASN A 34 11.63 -7.23 22.71
C ASN A 34 10.81 -6.65 21.56
N PHE A 35 11.49 -6.37 20.45
CA PHE A 35 10.86 -5.84 19.25
C PHE A 35 9.82 -6.82 18.70
N ILE A 36 10.16 -8.10 18.50
CA ILE A 36 9.24 -9.14 18.03
C ILE A 36 8.04 -9.27 18.97
N LYS A 37 8.26 -9.29 20.29
CA LYS A 37 7.16 -9.35 21.27
C LYS A 37 6.21 -8.15 21.14
N SER A 38 6.76 -6.95 21.00
CA SER A 38 5.97 -5.73 20.84
C SER A 38 5.18 -5.75 19.53
N THR A 39 5.82 -6.09 18.41
CA THR A 39 5.18 -6.18 17.09
C THR A 39 4.05 -7.21 17.09
N PHE A 40 4.27 -8.38 17.70
CA PHE A 40 3.23 -9.41 17.77
C PHE A 40 1.99 -8.92 18.54
N PHE A 41 2.20 -8.27 19.70
CA PHE A 41 1.09 -7.72 20.48
C PHE A 41 0.34 -6.61 19.72
N SER A 42 1.07 -5.70 19.07
CA SER A 42 0.47 -4.66 18.23
C SER A 42 -0.33 -5.24 17.06
N LEU A 43 0.16 -6.32 16.43
CA LEU A 43 -0.54 -6.97 15.32
C LEU A 43 -1.85 -7.63 15.78
N VAL A 44 -1.85 -8.30 16.94
CA VAL A 44 -3.07 -8.88 17.51
C VAL A 44 -4.12 -7.80 17.79
N ILE A 45 -3.71 -6.68 18.40
CA ILE A 45 -4.62 -5.55 18.64
C ILE A 45 -5.16 -4.99 17.32
N LEU A 46 -4.30 -4.84 16.31
CA LEU A 46 -4.68 -4.34 15.00
C LEU A 46 -5.76 -5.22 14.35
N ILE A 47 -5.56 -6.54 14.37
CA ILE A 47 -6.51 -7.51 13.84
C ILE A 47 -7.86 -7.37 14.56
N ILE A 48 -7.87 -7.25 15.89
CA ILE A 48 -9.11 -7.08 16.67
C ILE A 48 -9.82 -5.79 16.27
N ILE A 49 -9.11 -4.67 16.18
CA ILE A 49 -9.70 -3.37 15.81
C ILE A 49 -10.27 -3.41 14.40
N TYR A 50 -9.56 -4.01 13.43
CA TYR A 50 -10.03 -4.14 12.06
C TYR A 50 -11.25 -5.06 11.94
N MET A 51 -11.26 -6.18 12.68
CA MET A 51 -12.42 -7.07 12.74
C MET A 51 -13.63 -6.37 13.34
N LEU A 52 -13.47 -5.66 14.46
CA LEU A 52 -14.55 -4.90 15.09
C LEU A 52 -15.09 -3.83 14.13
N GLY A 53 -14.22 -3.05 13.51
CA GLY A 53 -14.62 -2.02 12.54
C GLY A 53 -15.41 -2.60 11.37
N GLY A 54 -14.94 -3.72 10.80
CA GLY A 54 -15.64 -4.42 9.71
C GLY A 54 -16.98 -5.00 10.14
N THR A 55 -17.04 -5.66 11.31
CA THR A 55 -18.29 -6.25 11.83
C THR A 55 -19.33 -5.19 12.16
N TYR A 56 -18.95 -4.11 12.87
CA TYR A 56 -19.88 -3.00 13.14
C TYR A 56 -20.33 -2.31 11.86
N GLY A 57 -19.42 -2.14 10.89
CA GLY A 57 -19.77 -1.58 9.60
C GLY A 57 -20.83 -2.39 8.85
N TYR A 58 -20.66 -3.71 8.83
CA TYR A 58 -21.62 -4.62 8.22
C TYR A 58 -22.95 -4.69 8.99
N LEU A 59 -22.92 -4.66 10.32
CA LEU A 59 -24.15 -4.65 11.13
C LEU A 59 -25.01 -3.39 10.93
N THR A 60 -24.39 -2.24 10.69
CA THR A 60 -25.12 -0.96 10.51
C THR A 60 -25.81 -0.85 9.14
N PHE A 61 -25.14 -1.28 8.07
CA PHE A 61 -25.64 -1.06 6.69
C PHE A 61 -26.02 -2.33 5.94
N GLY A 62 -25.76 -3.51 6.52
CA GLY A 62 -26.04 -4.81 5.90
C GLY A 62 -25.29 -4.98 4.58
N ASP A 63 -26.00 -5.44 3.56
CA ASP A 63 -25.42 -5.74 2.24
C ASP A 63 -25.16 -4.49 1.38
N ASN A 64 -25.63 -3.30 1.80
CA ASN A 64 -25.51 -2.05 1.04
C ASN A 64 -24.32 -1.19 1.48
N VAL A 65 -23.22 -1.79 1.97
CA VAL A 65 -22.01 -1.06 2.38
C VAL A 65 -21.27 -0.50 1.16
N ARG A 66 -21.07 0.82 1.14
CA ARG A 66 -20.19 1.48 0.15
C ARG A 66 -18.72 1.28 0.51
N ALA A 67 -17.85 1.41 -0.49
CA ALA A 67 -16.41 1.30 -0.32
C ALA A 67 -15.82 2.24 0.76
N ASP A 68 -16.36 3.45 0.85
CA ASP A 68 -16.13 4.35 1.98
C ASP A 68 -17.34 4.34 2.90
N ILE A 69 -17.21 3.63 4.01
CA ILE A 69 -18.29 3.49 5.00
C ILE A 69 -18.57 4.80 5.73
N ILE A 70 -17.59 5.70 5.85
CA ILE A 70 -17.75 6.96 6.59
C ILE A 70 -18.74 7.87 5.85
N GLN A 71 -18.74 7.83 4.53
CA GLN A 71 -19.69 8.59 3.71
C GLN A 71 -21.15 8.18 3.95
N MET A 72 -21.39 6.98 4.48
CA MET A 72 -22.74 6.48 4.78
C MET A 72 -23.31 6.99 6.10
N TYR A 73 -22.47 7.54 6.98
CA TYR A 73 -22.93 8.13 8.23
C TYR A 73 -23.29 9.61 8.05
N ASP A 74 -24.36 10.06 8.72
CA ASP A 74 -24.77 11.46 8.69
C ASP A 74 -23.78 12.32 9.50
N ALA A 75 -23.16 13.30 8.84
CA ALA A 75 -22.22 14.24 9.46
C ALA A 75 -22.89 15.18 10.48
N ARG A 76 -24.22 15.23 10.56
CA ARG A 76 -24.95 15.99 11.58
C ARG A 76 -24.84 15.38 12.97
N ASP A 77 -24.57 14.08 13.07
CA ASP A 77 -24.33 13.43 14.36
C ASP A 77 -22.98 13.92 14.93
N PRO A 78 -22.96 14.53 16.13
CA PRO A 78 -21.72 15.03 16.74
C PRO A 78 -20.67 13.94 16.94
N VAL A 79 -21.07 12.67 17.12
CA VAL A 79 -20.14 11.54 17.28
C VAL A 79 -19.42 11.25 15.97
N VAL A 80 -20.17 11.21 14.87
CA VAL A 80 -19.63 10.98 13.52
C VAL A 80 -18.73 12.15 13.10
N ALA A 81 -19.18 13.39 13.34
CA ALA A 81 -18.41 14.59 13.06
C ALA A 81 -17.06 14.58 13.80
N THR A 82 -17.06 14.19 15.08
CA THR A 82 -15.83 14.06 15.88
C THR A 82 -14.88 13.01 15.30
N GLY A 83 -15.41 11.87 14.85
CA GLY A 83 -14.63 10.82 14.17
C GLY A 83 -13.99 11.31 12.87
N ILE A 84 -14.74 12.05 12.05
CA ILE A 84 -14.23 12.65 10.80
C ILE A 84 -13.12 13.66 11.10
N ILE A 85 -13.30 14.54 12.09
CA ILE A 85 -12.28 15.51 12.51
C ILE A 85 -11.01 14.80 12.96
N ALA A 86 -11.13 13.73 13.77
CA ALA A 86 -9.98 12.94 14.20
C ALA A 86 -9.23 12.29 13.02
N LEU A 87 -9.96 11.80 12.01
CA LEU A 87 -9.36 11.26 10.79
C LEU A 87 -8.64 12.32 9.96
N ILE A 88 -9.20 13.54 9.85
CA ILE A 88 -8.55 14.67 9.16
C ILE A 88 -7.25 15.04 9.88
N ILE A 89 -7.30 15.18 11.21
CA ILE A 89 -6.10 15.48 12.02
C ILE A 89 -5.04 14.39 11.83
N LYS A 90 -5.43 13.12 11.86
CA LYS A 90 -4.54 12.00 11.57
C LYS A 90 -3.89 12.16 10.20
N MET A 91 -4.67 12.41 9.15
CA MET A 91 -4.15 12.54 7.79
C MET A 91 -3.13 13.67 7.67
N ILE A 92 -3.44 14.85 8.21
CA ILE A 92 -2.51 16.00 8.23
C ILE A 92 -1.22 15.62 8.98
N SER A 93 -1.34 15.00 10.15
CA SER A 93 -0.18 14.60 10.95
C SER A 93 0.70 13.56 10.27
N THR A 94 0.12 12.64 9.50
CA THR A 94 0.88 11.63 8.75
C THR A 94 1.50 12.17 7.46
N TYR A 95 0.89 13.17 6.83
CA TYR A 95 1.36 13.74 5.58
C TYR A 95 2.73 14.42 5.74
N VAL A 96 2.91 15.18 6.83
CA VAL A 96 4.13 15.95 7.12
C VAL A 96 5.41 15.07 7.13
N PRO A 97 5.51 13.99 7.93
CA PRO A 97 6.72 13.17 7.98
C PRO A 97 6.97 12.40 6.68
N ILE A 98 5.94 11.96 5.96
CA ILE A 98 6.09 11.28 4.67
C ILE A 98 6.77 12.21 3.67
N MET A 99 6.30 13.45 3.59
CA MET A 99 6.87 14.47 2.71
C MET A 99 8.34 14.75 3.06
N PHE A 100 8.61 14.94 4.36
CA PHE A 100 9.92 15.33 4.84
C PHE A 100 10.99 14.24 4.64
N CYS A 101 10.65 12.97 4.90
CA CYS A 101 11.62 11.87 4.87
C CYS A 101 11.76 11.21 3.50
N ALA A 102 10.65 10.98 2.78
CA ALA A 102 10.68 10.11 1.61
C ALA A 102 11.35 10.78 0.40
N LEU A 103 11.00 12.04 0.10
CA LEU A 103 11.44 12.70 -1.12
C LEU A 103 12.83 13.34 -1.00
N ASP A 104 13.15 13.91 0.17
CA ASP A 104 14.49 14.45 0.40
C ASP A 104 15.54 13.34 0.54
N GLY A 105 15.18 12.19 1.13
CA GLY A 105 16.06 11.03 1.22
C GLY A 105 16.31 10.38 -0.15
N LEU A 106 15.25 10.15 -0.92
CA LEU A 106 15.36 9.52 -2.25
C LEU A 106 16.16 10.39 -3.23
N TYR A 107 15.92 11.70 -3.25
CA TYR A 107 16.65 12.61 -4.14
C TYR A 107 18.13 12.71 -3.76
N ALA A 108 18.46 12.74 -2.46
CA ALA A 108 19.84 12.78 -1.99
C ALA A 108 20.64 11.56 -2.43
N GLU A 109 20.03 10.38 -2.30
CA GLU A 109 20.63 9.11 -2.71
C GLU A 109 20.75 9.01 -4.23
N TRP A 110 19.71 9.44 -4.97
CA TRP A 110 19.69 9.41 -6.44
C TRP A 110 20.77 10.31 -7.06
N MET A 111 20.93 11.52 -6.53
CA MET A 111 21.94 12.49 -7.00
C MET A 111 23.31 12.33 -6.32
N ARG A 112 23.45 11.36 -5.40
CA ARG A 112 24.68 11.10 -4.60
C ARG A 112 25.31 12.38 -4.04
N LEU A 113 24.48 13.25 -3.48
CA LEU A 113 24.92 14.56 -3.01
C LEU A 113 25.82 14.45 -1.76
N THR A 114 26.93 15.17 -1.78
CA THR A 114 27.77 15.37 -0.59
C THR A 114 27.03 16.25 0.43
N THR A 115 27.29 16.06 1.73
CA THR A 115 26.59 16.74 2.85
C THR A 115 26.54 18.26 2.72
N GLU A 116 27.59 18.90 2.19
CA GLU A 116 27.61 20.36 1.98
C GLU A 116 26.68 20.85 0.87
N GLN A 117 26.52 20.09 -0.22
CA GLN A 117 25.62 20.43 -1.33
C GLN A 117 24.16 20.13 -0.96
N TYR A 118 23.93 19.15 -0.09
CA TYR A 118 22.61 18.83 0.45
C TYR A 118 22.00 20.01 1.21
N ILE A 119 22.81 20.71 2.02
CA ILE A 119 22.35 21.82 2.89
C ILE A 119 22.12 23.11 2.08
N LYS A 120 22.97 23.43 1.10
CA LYS A 120 22.87 24.70 0.33
C LYS A 120 21.62 24.80 -0.55
N GLY A 121 21.13 23.68 -1.11
CA GLY A 121 20.00 23.63 -2.04
C GLY A 121 18.67 23.18 -1.43
N GLU A 122 18.63 22.92 -0.13
CA GLU A 122 17.54 22.17 0.52
C GLU A 122 16.17 22.83 0.34
N ARG A 123 16.06 24.15 0.56
CA ARG A 123 14.76 24.85 0.51
C ARG A 123 14.14 24.85 -0.88
N CYS A 124 14.89 25.23 -1.91
CA CYS A 124 14.36 25.24 -3.28
C CYS A 124 14.01 23.83 -3.76
N ARG A 125 14.85 22.84 -3.47
CA ARG A 125 14.58 21.44 -3.82
C ARG A 125 13.32 20.94 -3.14
N ARG A 126 13.20 21.16 -1.84
CA ARG A 126 12.05 20.72 -1.03
C ARG A 126 10.76 21.36 -1.54
N ILE A 127 10.78 22.65 -1.88
CA ILE A 127 9.62 23.34 -2.47
C ILE A 127 9.26 22.71 -3.83
N ILE A 128 10.22 22.50 -4.72
CA ILE A 128 9.97 21.90 -6.04
C ILE A 128 9.40 20.48 -5.91
N ALA A 129 10.02 19.63 -5.09
CA ALA A 129 9.57 18.25 -4.85
C ALA A 129 8.17 18.23 -4.21
N THR A 130 7.91 19.15 -3.28
CA THR A 130 6.60 19.26 -2.61
C THR A 130 5.52 19.72 -3.56
N THR A 131 5.78 20.76 -4.35
CA THR A 131 4.82 21.25 -5.34
C THR A 131 4.55 20.20 -6.40
N PHE A 132 5.58 19.53 -6.90
CA PHE A 132 5.42 18.45 -7.88
C PHE A 132 4.60 17.28 -7.34
N TRP A 133 4.90 16.82 -6.12
CA TRP A 133 4.16 15.74 -5.48
C TRP A 133 2.69 16.11 -5.22
N ASN A 134 2.43 17.31 -4.70
CA ASN A 134 1.05 17.78 -4.49
C ASN A 134 0.28 17.89 -5.81
N LEU A 135 0.92 18.39 -6.87
CA LEU A 135 0.31 18.45 -8.20
C LEU A 135 -0.02 17.05 -8.73
N LEU A 136 0.90 16.10 -8.57
CA LEU A 136 0.69 14.70 -8.98
C LEU A 136 -0.50 14.08 -8.23
N VAL A 137 -0.55 14.22 -6.90
CA VAL A 137 -1.64 13.69 -6.09
C VAL A 137 -2.97 14.37 -6.43
N LEU A 138 -2.96 15.68 -6.71
CA LEU A 138 -4.16 16.41 -7.11
C LEU A 138 -4.71 15.90 -8.46
N ILE A 139 -3.84 15.68 -9.44
CA ILE A 139 -4.23 15.11 -10.74
C ILE A 139 -4.82 13.71 -10.53
N LEU A 140 -4.17 12.87 -9.72
CA LEU A 140 -4.68 11.53 -9.39
C LEU A 140 -6.05 11.59 -8.69
N ALA A 141 -6.27 12.55 -7.80
CA ALA A 141 -7.54 12.72 -7.10
C ALA A 141 -8.68 13.14 -8.04
N ILE A 142 -8.40 13.97 -9.06
CA ILE A 142 -9.39 14.38 -10.07
C ILE A 142 -9.72 13.23 -11.02
N VAL A 143 -8.72 12.42 -11.38
CA VAL A 143 -8.89 11.31 -12.35
C VAL A 143 -9.53 10.09 -11.71
N THR A 144 -9.33 9.85 -10.41
CA THR A 144 -9.81 8.65 -9.73
C THR A 144 -11.31 8.76 -9.40
N PRO A 145 -12.18 7.93 -10.00
CA PRO A 145 -13.62 8.01 -9.76
C PRO A 145 -14.05 7.36 -8.44
N ASN A 146 -13.29 6.38 -7.94
CA ASN A 146 -13.63 5.57 -6.76
C ASN A 146 -12.40 5.34 -5.89
N ILE A 147 -12.57 5.48 -4.56
CA ILE A 147 -11.50 5.21 -3.59
C ILE A 147 -11.03 3.75 -3.59
N THR A 148 -11.91 2.80 -3.94
CA THR A 148 -11.60 1.37 -4.04
C THR A 148 -10.47 1.13 -5.02
N ILE A 149 -10.57 1.69 -6.22
CA ILE A 149 -9.58 1.50 -7.30
C ILE A 149 -8.22 2.04 -6.84
N ALA A 150 -8.19 3.18 -6.15
CA ALA A 150 -6.97 3.72 -5.58
C ALA A 150 -6.36 2.80 -4.52
N ILE A 151 -7.18 2.28 -3.59
CA ILE A 151 -6.72 1.36 -2.54
C ILE A 151 -6.21 0.05 -3.15
N GLU A 152 -6.90 -0.50 -4.15
CA GLU A 152 -6.49 -1.75 -4.79
C GLU A 152 -5.21 -1.58 -5.60
N THR A 153 -5.07 -0.46 -6.30
CA THR A 153 -3.84 -0.12 -7.03
C THR A 153 -2.66 0.05 -6.06
N LEU A 154 -2.85 0.77 -4.96
CA LEU A 154 -1.82 0.92 -3.92
C LEU A 154 -1.54 -0.41 -3.21
N GLY A 155 -2.56 -1.25 -3.03
CA GLY A 155 -2.45 -2.59 -2.46
C GLY A 155 -1.66 -3.56 -3.32
N SER A 156 -1.74 -3.44 -4.65
CA SER A 156 -0.89 -4.21 -5.57
C SER A 156 0.58 -3.89 -5.37
N LEU A 157 0.91 -2.59 -5.29
CA LEU A 157 2.26 -2.11 -5.05
C LEU A 157 2.76 -2.51 -3.65
N ALA A 158 1.87 -2.44 -2.65
CA ALA A 158 2.15 -2.91 -1.30
C ALA A 158 2.43 -4.42 -1.27
N ALA A 159 1.66 -5.25 -1.98
CA ALA A 159 1.90 -6.69 -2.05
C ALA A 159 3.29 -7.01 -2.62
N CYS A 160 3.71 -6.31 -3.67
CA CYS A 160 5.09 -6.40 -4.17
C CYS A 160 6.09 -6.04 -3.06
N ASN A 161 5.85 -4.97 -2.33
CA ASN A 161 6.74 -4.51 -1.27
C ASN A 161 6.84 -5.50 -0.09
N VAL A 162 5.71 -6.04 0.39
CA VAL A 162 5.64 -7.01 1.51
C VAL A 162 6.32 -8.33 1.16
N PHE A 163 6.16 -8.83 -0.06
CA PHE A 163 6.65 -10.16 -0.42
C PHE A 163 8.03 -10.11 -1.10
N VAL A 164 8.22 -9.24 -2.09
CA VAL A 164 9.42 -9.26 -2.94
C VAL A 164 10.65 -8.75 -2.20
N PHE A 165 10.59 -7.60 -1.50
CA PHE A 165 11.79 -7.06 -0.83
C PHE A 165 12.31 -7.97 0.30
N PRO A 166 11.47 -8.46 1.24
CA PRO A 166 11.94 -9.41 2.25
C PRO A 166 12.45 -10.71 1.63
N GLY A 167 11.82 -11.18 0.54
CA GLY A 167 12.27 -12.34 -0.22
C GLY A 167 13.69 -12.16 -0.78
N ILE A 168 13.96 -11.03 -1.45
CA ILE A 168 15.29 -10.70 -1.99
C ILE A 168 16.32 -10.58 -0.87
N CYS A 169 15.96 -9.93 0.24
CA CYS A 169 16.85 -9.82 1.41
C CYS A 169 17.19 -11.20 1.98
N MET A 170 16.22 -12.10 2.12
CA MET A 170 16.47 -13.46 2.63
C MET A 170 17.35 -14.29 1.70
N ILE A 171 17.12 -14.24 0.38
CA ILE A 171 17.98 -14.94 -0.60
C ILE A 171 19.40 -14.38 -0.55
N SER A 172 19.53 -13.06 -0.49
CA SER A 172 20.83 -12.37 -0.44
C SER A 172 21.61 -12.76 0.82
N LEU A 173 20.94 -12.80 1.97
CA LEU A 173 21.54 -13.19 3.25
C LEU A 173 21.93 -14.68 3.24
N ALA A 174 21.03 -15.56 2.79
CA ALA A 174 21.30 -17.00 2.70
C ALA A 174 22.47 -17.30 1.75
N SER A 175 22.55 -16.62 0.61
CA SER A 175 23.61 -16.81 -0.38
C SER A 175 24.97 -16.36 0.16
N ARG A 176 25.03 -15.26 0.93
CA ARG A 176 26.26 -14.81 1.60
C ARG A 176 26.77 -15.83 2.61
N HIS A 177 25.89 -16.38 3.45
CA HIS A 177 26.28 -17.41 4.43
C HIS A 177 26.69 -18.73 3.79
N LEU A 178 26.01 -19.17 2.73
CA LEU A 178 26.37 -20.38 1.98
C LEU A 178 27.72 -20.23 1.28
N ASN A 179 27.99 -19.07 0.66
CA ASN A 179 29.29 -18.80 0.05
C ASN A 179 30.43 -18.80 1.08
N GLY A 180 30.21 -18.19 2.25
CA GLY A 180 31.18 -18.22 3.36
C GLY A 180 31.42 -19.64 3.89
N TYR A 181 30.37 -20.46 3.98
CA TYR A 181 30.48 -21.88 4.35
C TYR A 181 31.34 -22.67 3.35
N TYR A 182 31.09 -22.48 2.04
CA TYR A 182 31.85 -23.18 0.99
C TYR A 182 33.33 -22.76 0.97
N TYR A 183 33.61 -21.47 1.16
CA TYR A 183 34.97 -20.96 1.31
C TYR A 183 35.70 -21.62 2.48
N LYS A 184 35.05 -21.77 3.64
CA LYS A 184 35.63 -22.40 4.82
C LYS A 184 35.90 -23.90 4.62
N ILE A 185 34.98 -24.62 3.96
CA ILE A 185 35.19 -26.04 3.59
C ILE A 185 36.41 -26.22 2.70
N GLN A 186 36.56 -25.36 1.69
CA GLN A 186 37.60 -25.50 0.69
C GLN A 186 39.00 -25.21 1.27
N ASN A 187 39.09 -24.32 2.27
CA ASN A 187 40.36 -23.90 2.85
C ASN A 187 40.83 -24.80 4.03
N GLU A 188 39.92 -25.42 4.79
CA GLU A 188 40.28 -26.15 6.02
C GLU A 188 39.73 -27.59 6.08
N ARG A 189 40.41 -28.54 5.42
CA ARG A 189 40.09 -29.98 5.45
C ARG A 189 40.24 -30.66 6.83
N ARG A 190 40.88 -30.03 7.82
CA ARG A 190 41.11 -30.62 9.16
C ARG A 190 39.94 -30.44 10.14
N LEU A 191 38.99 -29.55 9.85
CA LEU A 191 37.83 -29.26 10.71
C LEU A 191 36.55 -30.01 10.29
N LEU A 192 36.67 -31.09 9.53
CA LEU A 192 35.51 -31.87 9.05
C LEU A 192 34.61 -32.37 10.20
N LYS A 193 35.15 -32.58 11.40
CA LYS A 193 34.36 -32.91 12.60
C LYS A 193 33.59 -31.71 13.18
N GLU A 194 34.11 -30.49 13.13
CA GLU A 194 33.33 -29.28 13.47
C GLU A 194 32.30 -28.96 12.38
N LEU A 195 32.59 -29.30 11.13
CA LEU A 195 31.69 -29.08 9.99
C LEU A 195 30.43 -29.95 10.03
N GLU A 196 30.41 -31.05 10.78
CA GLU A 196 29.20 -31.88 10.91
C GLU A 196 28.05 -31.14 11.62
N GLY A 197 28.38 -30.30 12.61
CA GLY A 197 27.44 -29.35 13.21
C GLY A 197 27.03 -28.25 12.23
N THR A 198 27.99 -27.77 11.44
CA THR A 198 27.80 -26.72 10.42
C THR A 198 26.99 -27.21 9.19
N ARG A 199 26.98 -28.52 8.91
CA ARG A 199 26.17 -29.15 7.85
C ARG A 199 24.68 -28.97 8.10
N LYS A 200 24.23 -29.07 9.36
CA LYS A 200 22.84 -28.77 9.73
C LYS A 200 22.49 -27.31 9.43
N TRP A 201 23.39 -26.39 9.73
CA TRP A 201 23.21 -24.97 9.42
C TRP A 201 23.19 -24.70 7.91
N SER A 202 24.02 -25.40 7.13
CA SER A 202 23.99 -25.30 5.66
C SER A 202 22.63 -25.69 5.08
N ILE A 203 22.03 -26.79 5.57
CA ILE A 203 20.67 -27.22 5.17
C ILE A 203 19.63 -26.13 5.51
N ILE A 204 19.72 -25.53 6.71
CA ILE A 204 18.84 -24.43 7.11
C ILE A 204 18.95 -23.25 6.13
N TRP A 205 20.15 -22.87 5.70
CA TRP A 205 20.33 -21.77 4.75
C TRP A 205 19.84 -22.13 3.33
N TYR A 206 19.95 -23.39 2.90
CA TYR A 206 19.33 -23.84 1.65
C TYR A 206 17.81 -23.77 1.71
N LEU A 207 17.20 -24.20 2.83
CA LEU A 207 15.76 -24.06 3.05
C LEU A 207 15.32 -22.59 3.11
N LEU A 208 16.13 -21.72 3.72
CA LEU A 208 15.82 -20.29 3.78
C LEU A 208 15.91 -19.65 2.39
N ARG A 209 16.86 -20.09 1.56
CA ARG A 209 16.99 -19.64 0.16
C ARG A 209 15.82 -20.12 -0.69
N SER A 210 15.39 -21.38 -0.57
CA SER A 210 14.23 -21.88 -1.32
C SER A 210 12.93 -21.22 -0.86
N TYR A 211 12.77 -20.99 0.44
CA TYR A 211 11.65 -20.24 1.00
C TYR A 211 11.61 -18.78 0.50
N GLY A 212 12.76 -18.10 0.47
CA GLY A 212 12.88 -16.76 -0.11
C GLY A 212 12.47 -16.72 -1.58
N LEU A 213 12.90 -17.71 -2.39
CA LEU A 213 12.49 -17.83 -3.80
C LEU A 213 10.99 -18.06 -3.93
N PHE A 214 10.43 -18.93 -3.10
CA PHE A 214 8.99 -19.18 -3.06
C PHE A 214 8.20 -17.90 -2.75
N ILE A 215 8.61 -17.11 -1.76
CA ILE A 215 7.94 -15.86 -1.41
C ILE A 215 8.02 -14.86 -2.57
N ILE A 216 9.16 -14.75 -3.27
CA ILE A 216 9.26 -13.85 -4.42
C ILE A 216 8.31 -14.30 -5.53
N LEU A 217 8.30 -15.59 -5.87
CA LEU A 217 7.40 -16.13 -6.90
C LEU A 217 5.92 -15.93 -6.52
N PHE A 218 5.59 -16.17 -5.25
CA PHE A 218 4.26 -15.90 -4.72
C PHE A 218 3.91 -14.41 -4.79
N GLY A 219 4.83 -13.53 -4.40
CA GLY A 219 4.68 -12.07 -4.46
C GLY A 219 4.47 -11.56 -5.89
N CYS A 220 5.26 -12.05 -6.85
CA CYS A 220 5.10 -11.73 -8.27
C CYS A 220 3.77 -12.26 -8.82
N GLY A 221 3.39 -13.49 -8.47
CA GLY A 221 2.10 -14.06 -8.86
C GLY A 221 0.93 -13.26 -8.31
N MET A 222 0.99 -12.89 -7.03
CA MET A 222 0.02 -12.03 -6.36
C MET A 222 -0.05 -10.65 -7.04
N PHE A 223 1.09 -10.02 -7.33
CA PHE A 223 1.12 -8.74 -8.04
C PHE A 223 0.42 -8.81 -9.39
N ILE A 224 0.69 -9.85 -10.19
CA ILE A 224 0.06 -10.04 -11.50
C ILE A 224 -1.45 -10.25 -11.34
N LEU A 225 -1.87 -11.12 -10.42
CA LEU A 225 -3.29 -11.40 -10.18
C LEU A 225 -4.04 -10.13 -9.74
N VAL A 226 -3.44 -9.34 -8.85
CA VAL A 226 -4.02 -8.07 -8.40
C VAL A 226 -4.07 -7.04 -9.52
N CYS A 227 -3.02 -6.92 -10.35
CA CYS A 227 -3.02 -6.01 -11.49
C CYS A 227 -4.09 -6.38 -12.52
N ILE A 228 -4.30 -7.68 -12.77
CA ILE A 228 -5.41 -8.16 -13.63
C ILE A 228 -6.74 -7.76 -13.01
N GLN A 229 -6.91 -7.98 -11.71
CA GLN A 229 -8.14 -7.64 -11.00
C GLN A 229 -8.46 -6.14 -11.07
N VAL A 230 -7.50 -5.28 -10.72
CA VAL A 230 -7.63 -3.82 -10.84
C VAL A 230 -7.97 -3.40 -12.27
N GLY A 231 -7.37 -4.05 -13.27
CA GLY A 231 -7.70 -3.79 -14.68
C GLY A 231 -9.16 -4.09 -15.02
N ILE A 232 -9.73 -5.17 -14.46
CA ILE A 232 -11.14 -5.54 -14.62
C ILE A 232 -12.04 -4.51 -13.92
N ASP A 233 -11.70 -4.10 -12.70
CA ASP A 233 -12.48 -3.13 -11.92
C ASP A 233 -12.48 -1.73 -12.56
N ILE A 234 -11.37 -1.32 -13.18
CA ILE A 234 -11.31 -0.10 -13.98
C ILE A 234 -12.19 -0.21 -15.23
N THR A 235 -12.12 -1.33 -15.94
CA THR A 235 -12.87 -1.53 -17.19
C THR A 235 -14.38 -1.49 -16.94
N SER A 236 -14.85 -2.18 -15.90
CA SER A 236 -16.27 -2.18 -15.51
C SER A 236 -16.76 -0.79 -15.09
N THR A 237 -15.94 -0.03 -14.33
CA THR A 237 -16.27 1.35 -13.94
C THR A 237 -16.37 2.26 -15.17
N ILE A 238 -15.50 2.11 -16.17
CA ILE A 238 -15.55 2.89 -17.41
C ILE A 238 -16.83 2.57 -18.19
N GLU A 239 -17.20 1.30 -18.29
CA GLU A 239 -18.45 0.89 -18.96
C GLU A 239 -19.68 1.48 -18.29
N GLU A 240 -19.75 1.48 -16.95
CA GLU A 240 -20.84 2.10 -16.19
C GLU A 240 -20.91 3.62 -16.44
N ILE A 241 -19.77 4.31 -16.43
CA ILE A 241 -19.70 5.75 -16.73
C ILE A 241 -20.17 6.03 -18.16
N LEU A 242 -19.74 5.21 -19.13
CA LEU A 242 -20.15 5.36 -20.53
C LEU A 242 -21.64 5.08 -20.75
N GLU A 243 -22.21 4.13 -20.02
CA GLU A 243 -23.64 3.83 -20.05
C GLU A 243 -24.47 4.96 -19.43
N LYS A 244 -24.04 5.48 -18.27
CA LYS A 244 -24.68 6.63 -17.63
C LYS A 244 -24.61 7.88 -18.51
N ARG A 245 -23.49 8.08 -19.22
CA ARG A 245 -23.34 9.17 -20.20
C ARG A 245 -24.23 8.96 -21.42
N ARG A 246 -24.40 7.73 -21.91
CA ARG A 246 -25.36 7.41 -22.98
C ARG A 246 -26.81 7.72 -22.57
N HIS A 247 -27.21 7.33 -21.36
CA HIS A 247 -28.53 7.65 -20.83
C HIS A 247 -28.75 9.17 -20.69
N PHE A 248 -27.75 9.90 -20.21
CA PHE A 248 -27.82 11.36 -20.13
C PHE A 248 -28.00 12.00 -21.52
N ASN A 249 -27.23 11.57 -22.52
CA ASN A 249 -27.36 12.07 -23.89
C ASN A 249 -28.74 11.74 -24.51
N GLN A 250 -29.34 10.59 -24.16
CA GLN A 250 -30.71 10.26 -24.59
C GLN A 250 -31.75 11.18 -23.96
N LEU A 251 -31.60 11.51 -22.67
CA LEU A 251 -32.49 12.46 -21.98
C LEU A 251 -32.37 13.87 -22.57
N GLU A 252 -31.15 14.32 -22.88
CA GLU A 252 -30.91 15.62 -23.53
C GLU A 252 -31.52 15.68 -24.94
N SER A 253 -31.41 14.59 -25.71
CA SER A 253 -32.09 14.43 -27.01
C SER A 253 -33.61 14.53 -26.90
N HIS A 254 -34.23 13.83 -25.93
CA HIS A 254 -35.67 13.91 -25.72
C HIS A 254 -36.12 15.31 -25.28
N THR A 255 -35.35 15.97 -24.41
CA THR A 255 -35.67 17.32 -23.90
C THR A 255 -35.59 18.38 -25.01
N ASN A 256 -34.58 18.31 -25.88
CA ASN A 256 -34.45 19.20 -27.04
C ASN A 256 -35.56 19.00 -28.07
N VAL A 257 -36.03 17.77 -28.30
CA VAL A 257 -37.16 17.48 -29.20
C VAL A 257 -38.48 18.02 -28.62
N THR A 258 -38.73 17.87 -27.31
CA THR A 258 -39.90 18.49 -26.68
C THR A 258 -39.85 20.01 -26.64
N GLY A 259 -38.66 20.61 -26.45
CA GLY A 259 -38.48 22.07 -26.51
C GLY A 259 -38.75 22.67 -27.90
N LEU A 260 -38.41 21.94 -28.97
CA LEU A 260 -38.72 22.31 -30.35
C LEU A 260 -40.22 22.20 -30.67
N LEU A 261 -40.90 21.15 -30.20
CA LEU A 261 -42.36 21.01 -30.39
C LEU A 261 -43.17 22.09 -29.63
N GLN A 262 -42.67 22.54 -28.49
CA GLN A 262 -43.30 23.59 -27.69
C GLN A 262 -43.09 25.00 -28.29
N THR A 263 -41.99 25.21 -29.03
CA THR A 263 -41.76 26.48 -29.76
C THR A 263 -42.55 26.55 -31.08
N GLU A 264 -42.76 25.44 -31.77
CA GLU A 264 -43.67 25.41 -32.94
C GLU A 264 -45.14 25.59 -32.56
N SER A 265 -45.58 25.11 -31.38
CA SER A 265 -46.96 25.26 -30.91
C SER A 265 -47.32 26.66 -30.38
N ILE A 266 -46.33 27.55 -30.18
CA ILE A 266 -46.55 28.94 -29.74
C ILE A 266 -46.53 29.92 -30.95
N CYS A 267 -46.09 29.46 -32.13
CA CYS A 267 -46.03 30.25 -33.37
C CYS A 267 -47.21 29.98 -34.34
N LEU A 268 -48.24 29.25 -33.90
CA LEU A 268 -49.51 28.99 -34.60
C LEU A 268 -50.67 29.50 -33.75
#